data_AF-W9SDS2-F1
#
_entry.id   AF-W9SDS2-F1
#
_cell.length_a   1.000
_cell.length_b   1.000
_cell.length_c   1.000
_cell.angle_alpha   90.00
_cell.angle_beta   90.00
_cell.angle_gamma   90.00
#
_symmetry.space_group_name_H-M   'P 1'
#
loop_
_entity.id
_entity.type
_entity.pdbx_description
1 polymer ?
#
loop_
_entity_poly.entity_id
_entity_poly.type
_entity_poly.pdbx_seq_one_letter_code
_entity_poly.pdbx_strand_id
1 'polypeptide(L)'
;MPQVNIEPTTGKPYKLRRPEGLDVQKGSVMSKVPLLHLQCRELVLPNIAKFLRVFDRKSENQDPALESKPDLLRFVARMPSHMKISWNLMSSYLV
;
A
#
# COMPACT_ATOMS: atom_id res chain seq x y z
N MET A 1 1.19 13.40 -16.98
CA MET A 1 0.63 12.56 -15.88
C MET A 1 -0.88 12.78 -15.81
N PRO A 2 -1.72 11.75 -15.60
CA PRO A 2 -3.17 11.90 -15.52
C PRO A 2 -3.56 12.79 -14.33
N GLN A 3 -4.34 13.85 -14.59
CA GLN A 3 -4.75 14.80 -13.56
C GLN A 3 -5.89 14.22 -12.71
N VAL A 4 -5.52 13.58 -11.60
CA VAL A 4 -6.42 12.86 -10.67
C VAL A 4 -7.55 13.74 -10.12
N ASN A 5 -7.37 15.06 -10.14
CA ASN A 5 -8.31 16.04 -9.58
C ASN A 5 -9.33 16.59 -10.59
N ILE A 6 -9.29 16.16 -11.86
CA ILE A 6 -10.22 16.61 -12.90
C ILE A 6 -11.22 15.50 -13.24
N GLU A 7 -12.49 15.89 -13.33
CA GLU A 7 -13.57 15.03 -13.83
C GLU A 7 -13.36 14.71 -15.32
N PRO A 8 -13.30 13.43 -15.72
CA PRO A 8 -13.05 13.05 -17.11
C PRO A 8 -14.11 13.58 -18.09
N THR A 9 -15.37 13.64 -17.65
CA THR A 9 -16.50 14.01 -18.49
C THR A 9 -16.65 15.53 -18.65
N THR A 10 -16.32 16.30 -17.61
CA THR A 10 -16.58 17.74 -17.58
C THR A 10 -15.32 18.59 -17.74
N GLY A 11 -14.13 18.01 -17.58
CA GLY A 11 -12.86 18.73 -17.56
C GLY A 11 -12.72 19.70 -16.37
N LYS A 12 -13.69 19.72 -15.44
CA LYS A 12 -13.70 20.59 -14.27
C LYS A 12 -13.04 19.88 -13.08
N PRO A 13 -12.47 20.62 -12.12
CA PRO A 13 -12.06 20.02 -10.86
C PRO A 13 -13.25 19.33 -10.20
N TYR A 14 -13.06 18.15 -9.61
CA TYR A 14 -14.11 17.50 -8.82
C TYR A 14 -14.66 18.51 -7.80
N LYS A 15 -15.99 18.64 -7.72
CA LYS A 15 -16.63 19.46 -6.67
C LYS A 15 -16.36 18.81 -5.32
N LEU A 16 -15.30 19.21 -4.64
CA LEU A 16 -14.97 18.72 -3.30
C LEU A 16 -15.84 19.47 -2.28
N ARG A 17 -16.47 18.77 -1.34
CA ARG A 17 -16.96 19.43 -0.11
C ARG A 17 -15.70 19.76 0.69
N ARG A 18 -15.08 20.90 0.42
CA ARG A 18 -13.90 21.37 1.16
C ARG A 18 -14.39 22.27 2.27
N PRO A 19 -14.30 21.85 3.55
CA PRO A 19 -14.11 22.82 4.61
C PRO A 19 -12.91 23.69 4.25
N GLU A 20 -12.97 25.00 4.51
CA GLU A 20 -11.83 25.88 4.28
C GLU A 20 -10.60 25.41 5.07
N GLY A 21 -9.42 25.51 4.46
CA GLY A 21 -8.15 25.09 5.08
C GLY A 21 -7.87 23.58 5.10
N LEU A 22 -8.71 22.76 4.45
CA LEU A 22 -8.56 21.30 4.48
C LEU A 22 -8.18 20.70 3.12
N ASP A 23 -7.11 19.90 3.10
CA ASP A 23 -6.68 19.18 1.90
C ASP A 23 -7.73 18.14 1.52
N VAL A 24 -8.32 18.28 0.33
CA VAL A 24 -9.24 17.29 -0.23
C VAL A 24 -8.75 16.89 -1.62
N GLN A 25 -8.68 15.58 -1.87
CA GLN A 25 -8.34 14.97 -3.16
C GLN A 25 -9.48 14.05 -3.60
N LYS A 26 -9.65 13.80 -4.90
CA LYS A 26 -10.47 12.68 -5.39
C LYS A 26 -10.10 11.39 -4.65
N GLY A 27 -11.11 10.64 -4.24
CA GLY A 27 -10.94 9.38 -3.53
C GLY A 27 -10.80 9.50 -2.02
N SER A 28 -10.61 10.72 -1.49
CA SER A 28 -10.67 10.98 -0.05
C SER A 28 -12.08 10.73 0.50
N VAL A 29 -12.19 10.45 1.80
CA VAL A 29 -13.46 10.31 2.53
C VAL A 29 -14.38 11.53 2.40
N MET A 30 -13.83 12.74 2.22
CA MET A 30 -14.61 13.97 2.01
C MET A 30 -14.89 14.29 0.54
N SER A 31 -14.38 13.46 -0.38
CA SER A 31 -14.58 13.67 -1.82
C SER A 31 -15.95 13.17 -2.26
N LYS A 32 -16.51 13.77 -3.33
CA LYS A 32 -17.77 13.29 -3.93
C LYS A 32 -17.68 11.92 -4.59
N VAL A 33 -16.45 11.44 -4.84
CA VAL A 33 -16.18 10.14 -5.46
C VAL A 33 -15.11 9.45 -4.60
N PRO A 34 -15.50 8.91 -3.43
CA PRO A 34 -14.56 8.20 -2.57
C PRO A 34 -14.04 6.95 -3.28
N LEU A 35 -12.78 6.62 -3.04
CA LEU A 35 -12.17 5.38 -3.50
C LEU A 35 -12.18 4.39 -2.35
N LEU A 36 -11.95 3.11 -2.65
CA LEU A 36 -11.77 2.11 -1.62
C LEU A 36 -10.54 2.45 -0.76
N HIS A 37 -10.73 2.50 0.56
CA HIS A 37 -9.66 2.69 1.56
C HIS A 37 -9.14 1.36 2.09
N LEU A 38 -8.84 0.43 1.17
CA LEU A 38 -8.23 -0.85 1.49
C LEU A 38 -6.93 -0.98 0.69
N GLN A 39 -5.82 -1.17 1.39
CA GLN A 39 -4.51 -1.35 0.79
C GLN A 39 -3.76 -2.46 1.52
N CYS A 40 -3.21 -3.40 0.76
CA CYS A 40 -2.21 -4.31 1.29
C CYS A 40 -0.95 -3.50 1.65
N ARG A 41 -0.72 -3.29 2.95
CA ARG A 41 0.40 -2.48 3.47
C ARG A 41 1.70 -3.27 3.45
N GLU A 42 1.65 -4.53 3.84
CA GLU A 42 2.82 -5.35 4.08
C GLU A 42 2.57 -6.78 3.62
N LEU A 43 3.57 -7.36 2.97
CA LEU A 43 3.59 -8.76 2.54
C LEU A 43 4.91 -9.39 2.97
N VAL A 44 4.82 -10.53 3.64
CA VAL A 44 5.98 -11.31 4.09
C VAL A 44 5.92 -12.67 3.42
N LEU A 45 6.96 -13.01 2.65
CA LEU A 45 7.04 -14.25 1.89
C LEU A 45 8.34 -15.00 2.21
N PRO A 46 8.36 -16.33 2.15
CA PRO A 46 9.61 -17.08 2.13
C PRO A 46 10.47 -16.71 0.90
N ASN A 47 11.80 -16.65 1.07
CA ASN A 47 12.70 -16.43 -0.06
C ASN A 47 12.92 -17.73 -0.86
N ILE A 48 12.01 -18.00 -1.79
CA ILE A 48 12.01 -19.22 -2.63
C ILE A 48 13.33 -19.38 -3.40
N ALA A 49 14.01 -18.29 -3.78
CA ALA A 49 15.29 -18.35 -4.48
C ALA A 49 16.38 -19.08 -3.68
N LYS A 50 16.35 -19.01 -2.33
CA LYS A 50 17.26 -19.78 -1.48
C LYS A 50 16.87 -21.26 -1.38
N PHE A 51 15.57 -21.55 -1.44
CA PHE A 51 15.06 -22.93 -1.43
C PHE A 51 15.37 -23.69 -2.73
N LEU A 52 15.36 -23.02 -3.89
CA LEU A 52 15.69 -23.67 -5.18
C LEU A 52 17.09 -24.32 -5.18
N ARG A 53 18.08 -23.67 -4.55
CA ARG A 53 19.44 -24.23 -4.40
C ARG A 53 19.48 -25.54 -3.60
N VAL A 54 18.56 -25.70 -2.66
CA VAL A 54 18.42 -26.92 -1.85
C VAL A 54 17.73 -28.02 -2.66
N PHE A 55 16.72 -27.68 -3.46
CA PHE A 55 16.02 -28.64 -4.32
C PHE A 55 16.88 -29.17 -5.48
N ASP A 56 17.76 -28.35 -6.05
CA ASP A 56 18.71 -28.78 -7.08
C ASP A 56 19.83 -29.66 -6.53
N ARG A 57 20.17 -29.52 -5.24
CA ARG A 57 21.01 -30.45 -4.48
C ARG A 57 20.20 -31.68 -4.03
N LYS A 58 19.72 -32.47 -4.98
CA LYS A 58 19.39 -33.87 -4.66
C LYS A 58 20.70 -34.60 -4.38
N SER A 59 20.78 -35.28 -3.24
CA SER A 59 21.83 -36.24 -2.85
C SER A 59 23.04 -35.64 -2.12
N GLU A 60 23.37 -36.31 -1.01
CA GLU A 60 24.59 -36.19 -0.19
C GLU A 60 24.67 -35.02 0.80
N ASN A 61 24.40 -35.38 2.06
CA ASN A 61 24.68 -34.65 3.30
C ASN A 61 23.81 -33.41 3.56
N GLN A 62 22.73 -33.65 4.31
CA GLN A 62 21.97 -32.61 4.98
C GLN A 62 22.89 -31.88 5.96
N ASP A 63 23.35 -30.71 5.56
CA ASP A 63 24.13 -29.79 6.40
C ASP A 63 23.19 -29.25 7.49
N PRO A 64 23.51 -29.38 8.79
CA PRO A 64 22.65 -28.97 9.91
C PRO A 64 22.47 -27.44 10.03
N ALA A 65 22.98 -26.66 9.08
CA ALA A 65 22.86 -25.20 9.06
C ALA A 65 21.44 -24.66 8.75
N LEU A 66 20.44 -25.54 8.56
CA LEU A 66 19.02 -25.18 8.36
C LEU A 66 18.35 -24.57 9.61
N GLU A 67 19.07 -24.37 10.71
CA GLU A 67 18.51 -23.88 11.98
C GLU A 67 18.61 -22.35 12.20
N SER A 68 19.27 -21.57 11.35
CA SER A 68 19.44 -20.13 11.62
C SER A 68 18.44 -19.22 10.89
N LYS A 69 17.21 -19.17 11.42
CA LYS A 69 16.07 -18.30 11.03
C LYS A 69 15.53 -18.47 9.59
N PRO A 70 14.19 -18.43 9.41
CA PRO A 70 13.60 -18.42 8.08
C PRO A 70 14.02 -17.17 7.32
N ASP A 71 14.55 -17.36 6.11
CA ASP A 71 14.86 -16.25 5.20
C ASP A 71 13.57 -15.70 4.60
N LEU A 72 13.12 -14.56 5.11
CA LEU A 72 11.85 -13.93 4.75
C LEU A 72 12.10 -12.65 3.95
N LEU A 73 11.38 -12.51 2.84
CA LEU A 73 11.29 -11.27 2.07
C LEU A 73 10.12 -10.45 2.60
N ARG A 74 10.40 -9.19 2.95
CA ARG A 74 9.42 -8.25 3.49
C ARG A 74 9.21 -7.10 2.51
N PHE A 75 7.99 -6.94 2.04
CA PHE A 75 7.57 -5.88 1.14
C PHE A 75 6.63 -4.92 1.88
N VAL A 76 6.97 -3.63 1.93
CA VAL A 76 6.15 -2.62 2.60
C VAL A 76 5.78 -1.53 1.59
N ALA A 77 4.49 -1.47 1.24
CA ALA A 77 3.97 -0.45 0.34
C ALA A 77 3.71 0.86 1.09
N ARG A 78 3.95 2.02 0.47
CA ARG A 78 3.57 3.33 1.04
C ARG A 78 2.05 3.51 1.01
N MET A 79 1.50 4.26 1.98
CA MET A 79 0.07 4.58 1.98
C MET A 79 -0.27 5.45 0.75
N PRO A 80 -1.28 5.09 -0.05
CA PRO A 80 -1.75 5.90 -1.17
C PRO A 80 -2.18 7.31 -0.74
N SER A 81 -2.07 8.30 -1.63
CA SER A 81 -2.31 9.71 -1.29
C SER A 81 -3.72 9.98 -0.80
N HIS A 82 -4.74 9.39 -1.42
CA HIS A 82 -6.14 9.57 -1.01
C HIS A 82 -6.41 9.00 0.39
N MET A 83 -5.76 7.89 0.74
CA MET A 83 -5.81 7.31 2.08
C MET A 83 -5.06 8.17 3.08
N LYS A 84 -3.88 8.71 2.73
CA LYS A 84 -3.09 9.57 3.61
C LYS A 84 -3.81 10.85 4.00
N ILE A 85 -4.42 11.52 3.03
CA ILE A 85 -5.22 12.73 3.28
C ILE A 85 -6.40 12.40 4.19
N SER A 86 -7.10 11.29 3.90
CA SER A 86 -8.23 10.84 4.72
C SER A 86 -7.82 10.49 6.15
N TRP A 87 -6.68 9.80 6.31
CA TRP A 87 -6.12 9.45 7.61
C TRP A 87 -5.80 10.70 8.43
N ASN A 88 -5.02 11.64 7.86
CA ASN A 88 -4.65 12.87 8.56
C ASN A 88 -5.88 13.65 9.06
N LEU A 89 -6.92 13.72 8.22
CA LEU A 89 -8.19 14.33 8.58
C LEU A 89 -8.91 13.56 9.70
N MET A 90 -9.02 12.23 9.61
CA MET A 90 -9.75 11.47 10.62
C MET A 90 -8.99 11.41 11.95
N SER A 91 -7.67 11.30 11.90
CA SER A 91 -6.82 11.27 13.10
C SER A 91 -6.82 12.58 13.86
N SER A 92 -7.10 13.72 13.22
CA SER A 92 -7.19 15.00 13.93
C SER A 92 -8.41 15.08 14.87
N TYR A 93 -9.41 14.22 14.69
CA TYR A 93 -10.60 14.15 15.57
C TYR A 93 -10.44 13.14 16.71
N LEU A 94 -9.34 12.40 16.79
CA LEU A 94 -9.07 11.40 17.82
C LEU A 94 -8.28 11.96 19.02
N VAL A 95 -8.33 13.28 19.21
CA VAL A 95 -7.73 14.00 20.35
C VAL A 95 -8.75 14.10 21.48
#